data_AF-U5HJW2-F1
#
_entry.id   AF-U5HJW2-F1
#
_cell.length_a   1.000
_cell.length_b   1.000
_cell.length_c   1.000
_cell.angle_alpha   90.00
_cell.angle_beta   90.00
_cell.angle_gamma   90.00
#
_symmetry.space_group_name_H-M   'P 1'
#
loop_
_entity.id
_entity.type
_entity.pdbx_description
1 polymer ?
#
loop_
_entity_poly.entity_id
_entity_poly.type
_entity_poly.pdbx_seq_one_letter_code
_entity_poly.pdbx_strand_id
1 'polypeptide(L)'
;MVDRKGDGVLIDYNLAVKKARTAEEECRLSRSGTLPYISRLLLSPATEGVVHERWHDVESFFYAACRTAFQPESESADARLFEKPDAADIWNAWNAKKLKDAAARKNGLSTEHGFEELLNACAFRWCGVEKVLSVLQQNCSLDWSFARVRPINTEPELASLWNSGQMSYEHVQAAFNALCK
;
A
#
# COMPACT_ATOMS: atom_id res chain seq x y z
N MET A 1 -9.26 12.89 0.19
CA MET A 1 -10.40 13.54 -0.52
C MET A 1 -9.86 14.21 -1.77
N VAL A 2 -10.70 14.48 -2.77
CA VAL A 2 -10.33 15.30 -3.94
C VAL A 2 -11.13 16.59 -3.86
N ASP A 3 -10.46 17.73 -3.95
CA ASP A 3 -11.13 19.03 -3.90
C ASP A 3 -11.80 19.38 -5.23
N ARG A 4 -12.45 20.54 -5.31
CA ARG A 4 -13.16 20.98 -6.54
C ARG A 4 -12.23 21.25 -7.72
N LYS A 5 -10.93 21.40 -7.50
CA LYS A 5 -9.91 21.63 -8.52
C LYS A 5 -9.26 20.33 -8.99
N GLY A 6 -9.59 19.20 -8.36
CA GLY A 6 -8.95 17.92 -8.64
C GLY A 6 -7.73 17.65 -7.77
N ASP A 7 -7.40 18.52 -6.82
CA ASP A 7 -6.26 18.35 -5.93
C ASP A 7 -6.58 17.33 -4.83
N GLY A 8 -5.66 16.40 -4.61
CA GLY A 8 -5.75 15.43 -3.53
C GLY A 8 -5.46 16.06 -2.17
N VAL A 9 -6.40 15.93 -1.22
CA VAL A 9 -6.27 16.39 0.17
C VAL A 9 -6.14 15.18 1.09
N LEU A 10 -5.01 15.10 1.81
CA LEU A 10 -4.80 14.15 2.90
C LEU A 10 -5.58 14.62 4.13
N ILE A 11 -6.39 13.73 4.69
CA ILE A 11 -7.22 14.00 5.87
C ILE A 11 -6.81 13.08 7.01
N ASP A 12 -7.18 13.44 8.24
CA ASP A 12 -6.97 12.65 9.46
C ASP A 12 -5.52 12.29 9.82
N TYR A 13 -4.52 12.90 9.16
CA TYR A 13 -3.10 12.70 9.45
C TYR A 13 -2.78 12.93 10.94
N ASN A 14 -3.30 14.03 11.50
CA ASN A 14 -3.07 14.43 12.90
C ASN A 14 -3.66 13.42 13.90
N LEU A 15 -4.68 12.67 13.50
CA LEU A 15 -5.33 11.62 14.30
C LEU A 15 -4.65 10.25 14.10
N ALA A 16 -3.82 10.10 13.06
CA ALA A 16 -3.05 8.90 12.74
C ALA A 16 -1.64 8.91 13.36
N VAL A 17 -1.03 10.08 13.60
CA VAL A 17 0.37 10.25 14.08
C VAL A 17 0.53 10.05 15.61
N LYS A 18 -0.33 9.26 16.27
CA LYS A 18 -0.12 8.92 17.69
C LYS A 18 1.05 7.93 17.81
N LYS A 19 2.14 8.35 18.46
CA LYS A 19 3.43 7.63 18.59
C LYS A 19 3.42 6.33 19.43
N ALA A 20 2.27 5.87 19.91
CA ALA A 20 2.20 4.68 20.77
C ALA A 20 1.09 3.75 20.28
N ARG A 21 1.42 2.45 20.15
CA ARG A 21 0.45 1.36 20.04
C ARG A 21 -0.46 1.39 21.25
N THR A 22 -1.59 2.07 21.08
CA THR A 22 -2.67 2.10 22.07
C THR A 22 -3.60 0.90 21.82
N ALA A 23 -4.42 0.51 22.79
CA ALA A 23 -5.49 -0.48 22.57
C ALA A 23 -6.44 -0.10 21.41
N GLU A 24 -6.47 1.19 21.02
CA GLU A 24 -7.15 1.67 19.81
C GLU A 24 -6.53 1.14 18.51
N GLU A 25 -5.22 0.90 18.45
CA GLU A 25 -4.55 0.36 17.26
C GLU A 25 -4.88 -1.12 17.05
N GLU A 26 -4.94 -1.94 18.10
CA GLU A 26 -5.47 -3.31 18.01
C GLU A 26 -6.94 -3.34 17.54
N CYS A 27 -7.75 -2.37 17.99
CA CYS A 27 -9.11 -2.19 17.51
C CYS A 27 -9.17 -1.75 16.03
N ARG A 28 -8.20 -0.95 15.54
CA ARG A 28 -8.11 -0.53 14.12
C ARG A 28 -7.62 -1.63 13.21
N LEU A 29 -6.67 -2.45 13.68
CA LEU A 29 -6.19 -3.64 12.99
C LEU A 29 -7.29 -4.71 12.86
N SER A 30 -8.28 -4.72 13.74
CA SER A 30 -9.40 -5.69 13.70
C SER A 30 -10.62 -5.22 12.88
N ARG A 31 -10.61 -4.01 12.32
CA ARG A 31 -11.73 -3.48 11.52
C ARG A 31 -11.63 -3.94 10.06
N SER A 32 -12.67 -4.65 9.61
CA SER A 32 -12.90 -4.89 8.18
C SER A 32 -13.02 -3.54 7.47
N GLY A 33 -12.29 -3.36 6.36
CA GLY A 33 -12.27 -2.12 5.56
C GLY A 33 -10.99 -1.28 5.68
N THR A 34 -10.25 -1.35 6.78
CA THR A 34 -8.94 -0.67 6.92
C THR A 34 -7.76 -1.59 6.61
N LEU A 35 -7.92 -2.90 6.84
CA LEU A 35 -6.93 -3.94 6.58
C LEU A 35 -6.24 -3.87 5.20
N PRO A 36 -6.97 -3.60 4.09
CA PRO A 36 -6.33 -3.51 2.79
C PRO A 36 -5.25 -2.44 2.71
N TYR A 37 -5.36 -1.38 3.50
CA TYR A 37 -4.43 -0.25 3.46
C TYR A 37 -3.29 -0.34 4.47
N ILE A 38 -3.32 -1.28 5.41
CA ILE A 38 -2.27 -1.38 6.44
C ILE A 38 -1.04 -2.08 5.85
N SER A 39 0.17 -1.57 6.12
CA SER A 39 1.42 -2.22 5.71
C SER A 39 1.51 -3.68 6.15
N ARG A 40 2.09 -4.53 5.31
CA ARG A 40 2.33 -5.95 5.59
C ARG A 40 3.14 -6.18 6.87
N LEU A 41 4.06 -5.29 7.21
CA LEU A 41 4.89 -5.40 8.40
C LEU A 41 4.10 -5.09 9.67
N LEU A 42 3.11 -4.21 9.61
CA LEU A 42 2.20 -3.95 10.73
C LEU A 42 1.18 -5.07 10.95
N LEU A 43 0.88 -5.86 9.90
CA LEU A 43 -0.05 -7.01 9.95
C LEU A 43 0.63 -8.33 10.33
N SER A 44 1.94 -8.43 10.13
CA SER A 44 2.68 -9.69 10.28
C SER A 44 2.94 -10.00 11.76
N PRO A 45 2.62 -11.23 12.24
CA PRO A 45 2.98 -11.66 13.58
C PRO A 45 4.49 -11.65 13.85
N ALA A 46 5.32 -11.79 12.80
CA ALA A 46 6.78 -11.80 12.93
C ALA A 46 7.37 -10.42 13.31
N THR A 47 6.56 -9.38 13.25
CA THR A 47 6.89 -7.98 13.51
C THR A 47 5.93 -7.38 14.54
N GLU A 48 5.42 -8.25 15.43
CA GLU A 48 4.64 -7.82 16.59
C GLU A 48 5.48 -6.84 17.44
N GLY A 49 4.90 -5.67 17.75
CA GLY A 49 5.59 -4.59 18.47
C GLY A 49 6.21 -3.51 17.58
N VAL A 50 6.26 -3.69 16.26
CA VAL A 50 6.70 -2.62 15.33
C VAL A 50 5.76 -1.42 15.41
N VAL A 51 6.35 -0.25 15.63
CA VAL A 51 5.64 1.03 15.65
C VAL A 51 5.49 1.55 14.22
N HIS A 52 4.39 2.26 13.95
CA HIS A 52 4.15 2.91 12.66
C HIS A 52 5.27 3.92 12.33
N GLU A 53 5.64 3.98 11.05
CA GLU A 53 6.81 4.70 10.54
C GLU A 53 6.56 5.13 9.09
N ARG A 54 7.43 6.00 8.54
CA ARG A 54 7.20 6.68 7.26
C ARG A 54 7.04 5.76 6.04
N TRP A 55 7.78 4.64 5.99
CA TRP A 55 7.63 3.64 4.93
C TRP A 55 6.29 2.91 4.98
N HIS A 56 5.67 2.80 6.15
CA HIS A 56 4.34 2.23 6.29
C HIS A 56 3.29 3.09 5.58
N ASP A 57 3.44 4.42 5.64
CA ASP A 57 2.56 5.35 4.92
C ASP A 57 2.71 5.23 3.39
N VAL A 58 3.94 5.05 2.89
CA VAL A 58 4.17 4.84 1.45
C VAL A 58 3.55 3.52 0.99
N GLU A 59 3.66 2.46 1.78
CA GLU A 59 3.00 1.19 1.49
C GLU A 59 1.47 1.29 1.57
N SER A 60 0.93 2.04 2.54
CA SER A 60 -0.49 2.35 2.59
C SER A 60 -0.96 3.11 1.35
N PHE A 61 -0.15 4.05 0.87
CA PHE A 61 -0.46 4.80 -0.34
C PHE A 61 -0.40 3.92 -1.59
N PHE A 62 0.54 2.97 -1.66
CA PHE A 62 0.56 1.94 -2.70
C PHE A 62 -0.77 1.19 -2.79
N TYR A 63 -1.33 0.76 -1.65
CA TYR A 63 -2.63 0.07 -1.64
C TYR A 63 -3.80 0.97 -2.04
N ALA A 64 -3.76 2.26 -1.69
CA ALA A 64 -4.75 3.23 -2.13
C ALA A 64 -4.69 3.49 -3.65
N ALA A 65 -3.48 3.55 -4.22
CA ALA A 65 -3.28 3.63 -5.65
C ALA A 65 -3.83 2.38 -6.36
N CYS A 66 -3.54 1.18 -5.84
CA CYS A 66 -4.12 -0.07 -6.35
C CYS A 66 -5.65 -0.05 -6.31
N ARG A 67 -6.24 0.37 -5.19
CA ARG A 67 -7.70 0.45 -5.03
C ARG A 67 -8.35 1.31 -6.12
N THR A 68 -7.70 2.42 -6.46
CA THR A 68 -8.13 3.36 -7.51
C THR A 68 -7.92 2.75 -8.90
N ALA A 69 -6.77 2.12 -9.11
CA ALA A 69 -6.43 1.43 -10.35
C ALA A 69 -7.36 0.27 -10.68
N PHE A 70 -8.00 -0.33 -9.67
CA PHE A 70 -8.97 -1.41 -9.86
C PHE A 70 -10.38 -0.94 -10.21
N GLN A 71 -10.72 0.34 -10.00
CA GLN A 71 -12.09 0.83 -10.19
C GLN A 71 -12.48 0.91 -11.67
N PRO A 72 -13.75 0.60 -12.01
CA PRO A 72 -14.28 0.75 -13.36
C PRO A 72 -14.51 2.22 -13.73
N GLU A 73 -14.73 2.47 -15.03
CA GLU A 73 -14.90 3.82 -15.59
C GLU A 73 -16.15 4.57 -15.15
N SER A 74 -17.24 3.88 -14.83
CA SER A 74 -18.52 4.52 -14.46
C SER A 74 -19.17 3.94 -13.20
N GLU A 75 -19.82 4.83 -12.45
CA GLU A 75 -20.79 4.51 -11.40
C GLU A 75 -22.16 4.13 -12.00
N SER A 76 -22.19 3.20 -12.96
CA SER A 76 -23.47 2.70 -13.48
C SER A 76 -24.25 1.95 -12.40
N ALA A 77 -25.57 1.82 -12.52
CA ALA A 77 -26.42 1.18 -11.50
C ALA A 77 -26.10 -0.31 -11.23
N ASP A 78 -25.30 -0.95 -12.11
CA ASP A 78 -24.72 -2.29 -11.95
C ASP A 78 -23.24 -2.26 -11.48
N ALA A 79 -22.79 -1.13 -10.91
CA ALA A 79 -21.38 -0.83 -10.62
C ALA A 79 -20.69 -1.94 -9.81
N ARG A 80 -19.98 -2.81 -10.52
CA ARG A 80 -18.98 -3.67 -9.92
C ARG A 80 -17.98 -2.79 -9.18
N LEU A 81 -17.62 -3.17 -7.95
CA LEU A 81 -16.65 -2.42 -7.15
C LEU A 81 -15.28 -2.32 -7.83
N PHE A 82 -14.97 -3.30 -8.69
CA PHE A 82 -13.76 -3.46 -9.47
C PHE A 82 -14.08 -3.86 -10.91
N GLU A 83 -13.27 -3.40 -11.85
CA GLU A 83 -13.42 -3.70 -13.28
C GLU A 83 -13.18 -5.20 -13.58
N LYS A 84 -12.11 -5.75 -13.00
CA LYS A 84 -11.67 -7.13 -13.21
C LYS A 84 -11.98 -8.02 -11.98
N PRO A 85 -12.36 -9.30 -12.19
CA PRO A 85 -12.52 -10.25 -11.08
C PRO A 85 -11.26 -10.43 -10.23
N ASP A 86 -10.09 -10.51 -10.86
CA ASP A 86 -8.80 -10.69 -10.16
C ASP A 86 -8.52 -9.55 -9.16
N ALA A 87 -8.93 -8.33 -9.49
CA ALA A 87 -8.82 -7.20 -8.56
C ALA A 87 -9.72 -7.39 -7.33
N ALA A 88 -10.91 -7.97 -7.49
CA ALA A 88 -11.79 -8.32 -6.38
C ALA A 88 -11.16 -9.40 -5.50
N ASP A 89 -10.54 -10.41 -6.11
CA ASP A 89 -9.89 -11.50 -5.38
C ASP A 89 -8.69 -10.99 -4.58
N ILE A 90 -7.83 -10.17 -5.19
CA ILE A 90 -6.71 -9.50 -4.51
C ILE A 90 -7.22 -8.65 -3.34
N TRP A 91 -8.23 -7.81 -3.60
CA TRP A 91 -8.80 -6.93 -2.56
C TRP A 91 -9.40 -7.71 -1.40
N ASN A 92 -10.18 -8.75 -1.70
CA ASN A 92 -10.82 -9.61 -0.70
C ASN A 92 -9.78 -10.36 0.13
N ALA A 93 -8.67 -10.79 -0.49
CA ALA A 93 -7.57 -11.42 0.21
C ALA A 93 -6.88 -10.45 1.18
N TRP A 94 -6.68 -9.18 0.79
CA TRP A 94 -6.13 -8.16 1.70
C TRP A 94 -7.11 -7.73 2.79
N ASN A 95 -8.42 -7.79 2.53
CA ASN A 95 -9.47 -7.45 3.47
C ASN A 95 -9.91 -8.64 4.35
N ALA A 96 -9.30 -9.81 4.17
CA ALA A 96 -9.63 -10.98 4.96
C ALA A 96 -9.39 -10.67 6.44
N LYS A 97 -10.35 -11.02 7.32
CA LYS A 97 -10.29 -10.76 8.77
C LYS A 97 -9.11 -11.42 9.51
N LYS A 98 -8.25 -12.16 8.81
CA LYS A 98 -7.07 -12.83 9.33
C LYS A 98 -5.81 -12.05 8.95
N LEU A 99 -5.23 -11.36 9.93
CA LEU A 99 -4.06 -10.48 9.74
C LEU A 99 -2.88 -11.17 9.06
N LYS A 100 -2.54 -12.38 9.52
CA LYS A 100 -1.45 -13.19 8.96
C LYS A 100 -1.65 -13.51 7.48
N ASP A 101 -2.89 -13.81 7.08
CA ASP A 101 -3.20 -14.18 5.70
C ASP A 101 -3.10 -12.94 4.80
N ALA A 102 -3.62 -11.79 5.24
CA ALA A 102 -3.46 -10.52 4.55
C ALA A 102 -1.98 -10.13 4.40
N ALA A 103 -1.19 -10.26 5.48
CA ALA A 103 0.26 -10.02 5.45
C ALA A 103 0.98 -10.94 4.46
N ALA A 104 0.67 -12.24 4.48
CA ALA A 104 1.28 -13.22 3.59
C ALA A 104 0.96 -12.94 2.11
N ARG A 105 -0.28 -12.53 1.80
CA ARG A 105 -0.67 -12.13 0.44
C ARG A 105 0.05 -10.87 -0.01
N LYS A 106 0.22 -9.90 0.88
CA LYS A 106 0.98 -8.67 0.62
C LYS A 106 2.48 -8.90 0.45
N ASN A 107 3.05 -9.91 1.12
CA ASN A 107 4.45 -10.29 0.92
C ASN A 107 4.73 -10.67 -0.55
N GLY A 108 3.78 -11.31 -1.23
CA GLY A 108 3.92 -11.69 -2.64
C GLY A 108 4.16 -10.49 -3.57
N LEU A 109 3.72 -9.28 -3.19
CA LEU A 109 3.88 -8.06 -3.99
C LEU A 109 5.34 -7.56 -4.08
N SER A 110 6.22 -8.09 -3.22
CA SER A 110 7.66 -7.84 -3.34
C SER A 110 8.33 -8.74 -4.39
N THR A 111 7.62 -9.73 -4.92
CA THR A 111 8.12 -10.58 -6.00
C THR A 111 7.69 -10.03 -7.35
N GLU A 112 8.52 -10.24 -8.38
CA GLU A 112 8.20 -9.87 -9.77
C GLU A 112 6.84 -10.45 -10.20
N HIS A 113 6.65 -11.75 -10.00
CA HIS A 113 5.40 -12.43 -10.35
C HIS A 113 4.17 -11.86 -9.63
N GLY A 114 4.25 -11.64 -8.31
CA GLY A 114 3.12 -11.08 -7.56
C GLY A 114 2.82 -9.62 -7.92
N PHE A 115 3.84 -8.86 -8.35
CA PHE A 115 3.65 -7.50 -8.86
C PHE A 115 3.02 -7.51 -10.26
N GLU A 116 3.43 -8.42 -11.15
CA GLU A 116 2.81 -8.60 -12.46
C GLU A 116 1.33 -9.01 -12.36
N GLU A 117 0.99 -9.94 -11.46
CA GLU A 117 -0.40 -10.32 -11.18
C GLU A 117 -1.24 -9.11 -10.76
N LEU A 118 -0.69 -8.26 -9.88
CA LEU A 118 -1.34 -7.02 -9.45
C LEU A 118 -1.58 -6.05 -10.62
N LEU A 119 -0.58 -5.86 -11.49
CA LEU A 119 -0.70 -4.98 -12.65
C LEU A 119 -1.75 -5.50 -13.64
N ASN A 120 -1.79 -6.81 -13.87
CA ASN A 120 -2.79 -7.44 -14.74
C ASN A 120 -4.23 -7.26 -14.21
N ALA A 121 -4.39 -7.13 -12.89
CA ALA A 121 -5.68 -6.82 -12.26
C ALA A 121 -6.11 -5.35 -12.37
N CYS A 122 -5.23 -4.42 -12.77
CA CYS A 122 -5.58 -3.02 -12.97
C CYS A 122 -6.57 -2.83 -14.15
N ALA A 123 -7.47 -1.87 -14.00
CA ALA A 123 -8.41 -1.47 -15.03
C ALA A 123 -7.66 -0.87 -16.25
N PHE A 124 -8.16 -1.16 -17.45
CA PHE A 124 -7.44 -0.86 -18.70
C PHE A 124 -7.23 0.64 -18.95
N ARG A 125 -8.09 1.49 -18.40
CA ARG A 125 -8.03 2.95 -18.55
C ARG A 125 -6.79 3.60 -17.92
N TRP A 126 -6.17 2.95 -16.94
CA TRP A 126 -5.04 3.53 -16.21
C TRP A 126 -3.71 3.28 -16.93
N CYS A 127 -3.51 3.98 -18.05
CA CYS A 127 -2.23 3.96 -18.76
C CYS A 127 -1.11 4.48 -17.86
N GLY A 128 -0.01 3.73 -17.74
CA GLY A 128 1.15 4.11 -16.94
C GLY A 128 1.02 3.87 -15.43
N VAL A 129 -0.03 3.16 -14.97
CA VAL A 129 -0.20 2.77 -13.56
C VAL A 129 1.01 2.02 -13.01
N GLU A 130 1.64 1.19 -13.84
CA GLU A 130 2.90 0.50 -13.53
C GLU A 130 3.94 1.47 -12.99
N LYS A 131 4.17 2.61 -13.66
CA LYS A 131 5.19 3.57 -13.25
C LYS A 131 4.88 4.18 -11.88
N VAL A 132 3.61 4.48 -11.62
CA VAL A 132 3.16 5.00 -10.33
C VAL A 132 3.37 3.97 -9.22
N LEU A 133 2.95 2.73 -9.45
CA LEU A 133 3.06 1.65 -8.48
C LEU A 133 4.52 1.26 -8.22
N SER A 134 5.37 1.22 -9.25
CA SER A 134 6.80 0.92 -9.12
C SER A 134 7.53 1.96 -8.27
N VAL A 135 7.23 3.25 -8.44
CA VAL A 135 7.81 4.31 -7.60
C VAL A 135 7.44 4.12 -6.12
N LEU A 136 6.18 3.82 -5.84
CA LEU A 136 5.71 3.58 -4.47
C LEU A 136 6.33 2.29 -3.89
N GLN A 137 6.38 1.21 -4.69
CA GLN A 137 6.99 -0.06 -4.32
C GLN A 137 8.45 0.13 -3.90
N GLN A 138 9.24 0.85 -4.70
CA GLN A 138 10.67 1.11 -4.48
C GLN A 138 10.97 1.99 -3.26
N ASN A 139 9.95 2.63 -2.66
CA ASN A 139 10.11 3.50 -1.50
C ASN A 139 9.44 2.93 -0.23
N CYS A 140 9.14 1.64 -0.21
CA CYS A 140 8.58 0.97 0.96
C CYS A 140 9.04 -0.50 1.06
N SER A 141 8.41 -1.26 1.97
CA SER A 141 8.77 -2.67 2.24
C SER A 141 8.47 -3.64 1.09
N LEU A 142 7.83 -3.16 0.02
CA LEU A 142 7.48 -3.95 -1.17
C LEU A 142 8.58 -3.94 -2.22
N ASP A 143 9.66 -3.18 -2.03
CA ASP A 143 10.81 -3.21 -2.92
C ASP A 143 11.33 -4.65 -3.08
N TRP A 144 11.64 -5.03 -4.32
CA TRP A 144 12.12 -6.35 -4.69
C TRP A 144 13.37 -6.83 -3.92
N SER A 145 14.20 -5.91 -3.43
CA SER A 145 15.34 -6.26 -2.57
C SER A 145 14.91 -6.96 -1.28
N PHE A 146 13.67 -6.72 -0.82
CA PHE A 146 13.09 -7.36 0.36
C PHE A 146 12.38 -8.69 0.09
N ALA A 147 12.28 -9.15 -1.16
CA ALA A 147 11.56 -10.38 -1.50
C ALA A 147 12.05 -11.63 -0.77
N ARG A 148 13.33 -11.66 -0.39
CA ARG A 148 13.97 -12.77 0.33
C ARG A 148 14.40 -12.40 1.75
N VAL A 149 14.09 -11.19 2.20
CA VAL A 149 14.42 -10.71 3.54
C VAL A 149 13.31 -11.15 4.50
N ARG A 150 13.70 -11.68 5.66
CA ARG A 150 12.72 -12.04 6.70
C ARG A 150 12.06 -10.76 7.24
N PRO A 151 10.75 -10.74 7.51
CA PRO A 151 10.06 -9.54 7.98
C PRO A 151 10.72 -8.84 9.18
N ILE A 152 11.25 -9.62 10.14
CA ILE A 152 11.95 -9.08 11.32
C ILE A 152 13.24 -8.30 10.99
N ASN A 153 13.86 -8.59 9.84
CA ASN A 153 15.07 -7.90 9.37
C ASN A 153 14.71 -6.75 8.41
N THR A 154 13.48 -6.68 7.92
CA THR A 154 13.05 -5.65 6.96
C THR A 154 12.98 -4.27 7.62
N GLU A 155 12.51 -4.16 8.87
CA GLU A 155 12.38 -2.88 9.58
C GLU A 155 13.71 -2.13 9.76
N PRO A 156 14.81 -2.75 10.27
CA PRO A 156 16.08 -2.06 10.41
C PRO A 156 16.69 -1.64 9.06
N GLU A 157 16.51 -2.44 8.02
CA GLU A 157 16.99 -2.13 6.67
C GLU A 157 16.23 -0.93 6.09
N LEU A 158 14.89 -0.91 6.20
CA LEU A 158 14.07 0.23 5.82
C LEU A 158 14.47 1.50 6.59
N ALA A 159 14.64 1.40 7.91
CA ALA A 159 15.10 2.53 8.70
C ALA A 159 16.45 3.07 8.21
N SER A 160 17.39 2.18 7.86
CA SER A 160 18.69 2.56 7.28
C SER A 160 18.55 3.30 5.95
N LEU A 161 17.75 2.77 5.01
CA LEU A 161 17.53 3.38 3.69
C LEU A 161 16.81 4.72 3.77
N TRP A 162 15.88 4.87 4.73
CA TRP A 162 15.20 6.14 4.98
C TRP A 162 16.13 7.17 5.65
N ASN A 163 16.98 6.73 6.58
CA ASN A 163 17.94 7.61 7.24
C ASN A 163 19.07 8.06 6.31
N SER A 164 19.46 7.23 5.33
CA SER A 164 20.43 7.58 4.29
C SER A 164 19.83 8.46 3.19
N GLY A 165 18.50 8.63 3.17
CA GLY A 165 17.77 9.36 2.14
C GLY A 165 17.62 8.57 0.83
N GLN A 166 18.02 7.30 0.77
CA GLN A 166 17.81 6.44 -0.40
C GLN A 166 16.33 6.17 -0.65
N MET A 167 15.52 6.13 0.41
CA MET A 167 14.07 6.18 0.36
C MET A 167 13.58 7.43 1.07
N SER A 168 12.62 8.14 0.48
CA SER A 168 12.09 9.37 1.07
C SER A 168 10.78 9.79 0.41
N TYR A 169 10.03 10.68 1.08
CA TYR A 169 8.86 11.30 0.44
C TYR A 169 9.29 12.20 -0.72
N GLU A 170 10.44 12.86 -0.60
CA GLU A 170 11.04 13.70 -1.63
C GLU A 170 11.36 12.90 -2.90
N HIS A 171 11.85 11.66 -2.76
CA HIS A 171 12.05 10.75 -3.89
C HIS A 171 10.74 10.38 -4.58
N VAL A 172 9.70 10.02 -3.82
CA VAL A 172 8.37 9.72 -4.38
C VAL A 172 7.82 10.95 -5.12
N GLN A 173 7.90 12.13 -4.51
CA GLN A 173 7.41 13.37 -5.11
C GLN A 173 8.17 13.73 -6.38
N ALA A 174 9.50 13.66 -6.36
CA ALA A 174 10.34 13.95 -7.52
C ALA A 174 10.03 12.99 -8.68
N ALA A 175 9.88 11.70 -8.39
CA ALA A 175 9.54 10.69 -9.38
C ALA A 175 8.15 10.95 -9.99
N PHE A 176 7.13 11.22 -9.16
CA PHE A 176 5.79 11.56 -9.66
C PHE A 176 5.77 12.83 -10.50
N ASN A 177 6.49 13.88 -10.09
CA ASN A 177 6.63 15.09 -10.89
C ASN A 177 7.30 14.82 -12.25
N ALA A 178 8.21 13.85 -12.32
CA ALA A 178 8.84 13.44 -13.57
C ALA A 178 7.89 12.63 -14.47
N LEU A 179 6.93 11.88 -13.90
CA LEU A 179 5.91 11.15 -14.67
C LEU A 179 4.87 12.05 -15.33
N CYS A 180 4.67 13.26 -14.80
CA CYS A 180 3.73 14.25 -15.33
C CYS A 180 4.33 15.16 -16.43
N LYS A 181 5.60 14.99 -16.78
CA LYS A 181 6.29 15.74 -17.83
C LYS A 181 6.42 14.89 -19.10
#